data_AF-A0A7C4DP40-F1
#
_entry.id   AF-A0A7C4DP40-F1
#
_cell.length_a   1.000
_cell.length_b   1.000
_cell.length_c   1.000
_cell.angle_alpha   90.00
_cell.angle_beta   90.00
_cell.angle_gamma   90.00
#
_symmetry.space_group_name_H-M   'P 1'
#
loop_
_entity.id
_entity.type
_entity.pdbx_description
1 polymer ?
#
loop_
_entity_poly.entity_id
_entity_poly.type
_entity_poly.pdbx_seq_one_letter_code
_entity_poly.pdbx_strand_id
1 'polypeptide(L)'
;MSYECRLEPAINKFKIKNIEEAVIEAAALELEYVKVCGACYEFTICVYIHISLEPGSCWAELVGVSVTVSSSTEVDERVHLLFKHASLIVSNTSTGTSVFYVMKEHSLGVYYLLCRGISAEWRGYEPVDYEEIKELAGE
;
A
#
# COMPACT_ATOMS: atom_id res chain seq x y z
N MET A 1 -2.35 -17.10 19.96
CA MET A 1 -3.49 -16.23 20.36
C MET A 1 -4.11 -15.72 19.07
N SER A 2 -5.44 -15.80 18.90
CA SER A 2 -6.08 -15.15 17.74
C SER A 2 -6.28 -13.68 18.11
N TYR A 3 -5.64 -12.77 17.38
CA TYR A 3 -5.92 -11.34 17.53
C TYR A 3 -7.25 -11.00 16.86
N GLU A 4 -8.11 -10.27 17.58
CA GLU A 4 -9.22 -9.57 16.93
C GLU A 4 -8.71 -8.23 16.40
N CYS A 5 -8.49 -8.17 15.08
CA CYS A 5 -7.98 -6.99 14.42
C CYS A 5 -9.11 -6.14 13.84
N ARG A 6 -9.10 -4.85 14.15
CA ARG A 6 -9.99 -3.86 13.56
C ARG A 6 -9.22 -3.03 12.54
N LEU A 7 -9.70 -3.07 11.31
CA LEU A 7 -9.11 -2.31 10.20
C LEU A 7 -9.81 -0.95 10.08
N GLU A 8 -9.03 0.10 9.86
CA GLU A 8 -9.55 1.38 9.42
C GLU A 8 -10.45 1.18 8.19
N PRO A 9 -11.65 1.80 8.12
CA PRO A 9 -12.58 1.59 7.01
C PRO A 9 -12.00 1.85 5.62
N ALA A 10 -10.96 2.69 5.49
CA ALA A 10 -10.26 2.93 4.24
C ALA A 10 -9.53 1.68 3.71
N ILE A 11 -8.92 0.88 4.59
CA ILE A 11 -8.19 -0.35 4.24
C ILE A 11 -9.11 -1.33 3.51
N ASN A 12 -10.34 -1.51 4.03
CA ASN A 12 -11.34 -2.40 3.46
C ASN A 12 -11.86 -1.96 2.07
N LYS A 13 -11.59 -0.71 1.66
CA LYS A 13 -11.99 -0.20 0.34
C LYS A 13 -10.96 -0.49 -0.74
N PHE A 14 -9.73 -0.88 -0.37
CA PHE A 14 -8.77 -1.46 -1.30
C PHE A 14 -9.20 -2.89 -1.59
N LYS A 15 -9.57 -3.19 -2.83
CA LYS A 15 -10.00 -4.53 -3.24
C LYS A 15 -8.79 -5.42 -3.51
N ILE A 16 -7.85 -5.46 -2.58
CA ILE A 16 -6.71 -6.39 -2.58
C ILE A 16 -7.17 -7.64 -1.83
N LYS A 17 -7.16 -8.78 -2.52
CA LYS A 17 -7.55 -10.07 -1.92
C LYS A 17 -6.66 -10.36 -0.70
N ASN A 18 -7.19 -10.96 0.37
CA ASN A 18 -6.45 -11.37 1.58
C ASN A 18 -5.79 -10.24 2.41
N ILE A 19 -6.17 -8.97 2.21
CA ILE A 19 -5.62 -7.86 3.00
C ILE A 19 -5.89 -8.01 4.52
N GLU A 20 -7.09 -8.49 4.88
CA GLU A 20 -7.46 -8.73 6.28
C GLU A 20 -6.66 -9.87 6.90
N GLU A 21 -6.53 -11.00 6.19
CA GLU A 21 -5.73 -12.15 6.63
C GLU A 21 -4.27 -11.75 6.85
N ALA A 22 -3.70 -10.94 5.96
CA ALA A 22 -2.35 -10.44 6.11
C ALA A 22 -2.16 -9.53 7.32
N VAL A 23 -3.13 -8.67 7.64
CA VAL A 23 -3.08 -7.84 8.85
C VAL A 23 -3.16 -8.71 10.11
N ILE A 24 -4.00 -9.74 10.11
CA ILE A 24 -4.13 -10.68 11.24
C ILE A 24 -2.83 -11.48 11.44
N GLU A 25 -2.25 -11.99 10.35
CA GLU A 25 -0.96 -12.70 10.42
C GLU A 25 0.16 -11.78 10.90
N ALA A 26 0.22 -10.55 10.39
CA ALA A 26 1.20 -9.56 10.81
C ALA A 26 1.08 -9.21 12.30
N ALA A 27 -0.15 -9.04 12.80
CA ALA A 27 -0.39 -8.83 14.23
C ALA A 27 0.02 -10.04 15.08
N ALA A 28 -0.23 -11.27 14.59
CA ALA A 28 0.20 -12.49 15.26
C ALA A 28 1.73 -12.65 15.31
N LEU A 29 2.44 -12.03 14.36
CA LEU A 29 3.90 -11.95 14.32
C LEU A 29 4.46 -10.72 15.03
N GLU A 30 3.62 -9.94 15.70
CA GLU A 30 3.98 -8.71 16.42
C GLU A 30 4.68 -7.66 15.53
N LEU A 31 4.28 -7.57 14.25
CA LEU A 31 4.78 -6.56 13.32
C LEU A 31 4.05 -5.24 13.50
N GLU A 32 4.80 -4.13 13.58
CA GLU A 32 4.23 -2.77 13.69
C GLU A 32 3.84 -2.19 12.33
N TYR A 33 4.57 -2.50 11.26
CA TYR A 33 4.27 -1.99 9.93
C TYR A 33 4.38 -3.09 8.90
N VAL A 34 3.43 -3.11 7.99
CA VAL A 34 3.43 -4.00 6.83
C VAL A 34 3.00 -3.25 5.59
N LYS A 35 3.41 -3.75 4.44
CA LYS A 35 2.77 -3.39 3.19
C LYS A 35 2.15 -4.60 2.53
N VAL A 36 0.96 -4.39 2.01
CA VAL A 36 0.12 -5.41 1.44
C VAL A 36 -0.05 -5.10 -0.05
N CYS A 37 0.46 -5.98 -0.90
CA CYS A 37 0.62 -5.70 -2.32
C CYS A 37 -0.38 -6.48 -3.19
N GLY A 38 -0.86 -5.81 -4.23
CA GLY A 38 -1.61 -6.42 -5.31
C GLY A 38 -1.29 -5.81 -6.67
N ALA A 39 -1.61 -6.53 -7.74
CA ALA A 39 -1.43 -6.06 -9.11
C ALA A 39 -2.79 -5.78 -9.76
N CYS A 40 -2.91 -4.65 -10.46
CA CYS A 40 -4.06 -4.32 -11.29
C CYS A 40 -3.58 -3.68 -12.60
N TYR A 41 -3.97 -4.26 -13.75
CA TYR A 41 -3.44 -3.87 -15.06
C TYR A 41 -1.90 -3.87 -15.07
N GLU A 42 -1.25 -2.80 -15.54
CA GLU A 42 0.19 -2.57 -15.48
C GLU A 42 0.72 -2.06 -14.12
N PHE A 43 -0.13 -1.83 -13.12
CA PHE A 43 0.25 -1.26 -11.82
C PHE A 43 0.41 -2.34 -10.75
N THR A 44 1.49 -2.26 -9.98
CA THR A 44 1.57 -2.93 -8.67
C THR A 44 1.30 -1.89 -7.59
N ILE A 45 0.35 -2.15 -6.70
CA ILE A 45 -0.05 -1.25 -5.62
C ILE A 45 0.22 -1.94 -4.30
N CYS A 46 0.95 -1.28 -3.40
CA CYS A 46 1.17 -1.76 -2.04
C CYS A 46 0.54 -0.78 -1.05
N VAL A 47 -0.34 -1.29 -0.18
CA VAL A 47 -0.99 -0.53 0.90
C VAL A 47 -0.15 -0.65 2.15
N TYR A 48 0.35 0.47 2.65
CA TYR A 48 1.13 0.54 3.88
C TYR A 48 0.19 0.68 5.07
N ILE A 49 0.37 -0.20 6.05
CA ILE A 49 -0.52 -0.36 7.20
C ILE A 49 0.33 -0.33 8.47
N HIS A 50 -0.04 0.54 9.40
CA HIS A 50 0.46 0.56 10.77
C HIS A 50 -0.44 -0.31 11.64
N ILE A 51 0.13 -1.20 12.43
CA ILE A 51 -0.56 -2.14 13.31
C ILE A 51 -0.20 -1.78 14.75
N SER A 52 -1.18 -1.23 15.46
CA SER A 52 -1.09 -1.00 16.90
C SER A 52 -1.61 -2.23 17.65
N LEU A 53 -0.74 -2.84 18.46
CA LEU A 53 -1.07 -4.02 19.25
C LEU A 53 -1.58 -3.63 20.63
N GLU A 54 -2.68 -4.24 21.03
CA GLU A 54 -3.23 -4.18 22.38
C GLU A 54 -3.36 -5.62 22.93
N PRO A 55 -3.49 -5.82 24.26
CA PRO A 55 -3.66 -7.15 24.83
C PRO A 55 -4.88 -7.89 24.24
N GLY A 56 -4.63 -8.80 23.30
CA GLY A 56 -5.65 -9.63 22.63
C GLY A 56 -6.37 -8.96 21.45
N SER A 57 -6.02 -7.74 21.08
CA SER A 57 -6.63 -7.00 19.96
C SER A 57 -5.58 -6.25 19.14
N CYS A 58 -5.93 -5.90 17.92
CA CYS A 58 -5.09 -5.00 17.12
C CYS A 58 -5.93 -3.94 16.40
N TRP A 59 -5.32 -2.78 16.17
CA TRP A 59 -5.87 -1.71 15.36
C TRP A 59 -4.95 -1.44 14.17
N ALA A 60 -5.50 -1.48 12.96
CA ALA A 60 -4.76 -1.31 11.72
C ALA A 60 -5.14 -0.01 11.02
N GLU A 61 -4.15 0.84 10.75
CA GLU A 61 -4.31 2.19 10.20
C GLU A 61 -3.63 2.32 8.84
N LEU A 62 -4.29 3.04 7.92
CA LEU A 62 -3.71 3.34 6.63
C LEU A 62 -2.63 4.41 6.78
N VAL A 63 -1.42 4.07 6.33
CA VAL A 63 -0.29 5.01 6.26
C VAL A 63 -0.23 5.67 4.88
N GLY A 64 -0.39 4.88 3.83
CA GLY A 64 -0.32 5.36 2.45
C GLY A 64 -0.33 4.20 1.45
N VAL A 65 -0.03 4.52 0.19
CA VAL A 65 0.16 3.51 -0.86
C VAL A 65 1.38 3.82 -1.69
N SER A 66 2.10 2.79 -2.11
CA SER A 66 3.02 2.88 -3.24
C SER A 66 2.38 2.31 -4.50
N VAL A 67 2.73 2.90 -5.64
CA VAL A 67 2.37 2.45 -6.97
C VAL A 67 3.64 2.27 -7.77
N THR A 68 3.92 1.04 -8.15
CA THR A 68 5.03 0.70 -9.05
C THR A 68 4.50 0.60 -10.46
N VAL A 69 5.14 1.32 -11.38
CA VAL A 69 4.93 1.25 -12.83
C VAL A 69 6.24 0.96 -13.54
N SER A 70 6.15 0.30 -14.69
CA SER A 70 7.32 0.17 -15.57
C SER A 70 7.65 1.52 -16.21
N SER A 71 8.94 1.83 -16.37
CA SER A 71 9.40 3.02 -17.09
C SER A 71 9.05 2.98 -18.59
N SER A 72 8.63 1.84 -19.13
CA SER A 72 8.10 1.72 -20.49
C SER A 72 6.59 1.99 -20.60
N THR A 73 5.91 2.20 -19.47
CA THR A 73 4.46 2.53 -19.44
C THR A 73 4.22 3.85 -20.16
N GLU A 74 3.21 3.88 -21.03
CA GLU A 74 2.81 5.12 -21.71
C GLU A 74 2.36 6.16 -20.67
N VAL A 75 2.88 7.39 -20.79
CA VAL A 75 2.51 8.48 -19.90
C VAL A 75 1.15 9.00 -20.34
N ASP A 76 0.10 8.48 -19.69
CA ASP A 76 -1.28 8.92 -19.85
C ASP A 76 -1.77 9.73 -18.63
N GLU A 77 -3.07 10.05 -18.60
CA GLU A 77 -3.69 10.79 -17.49
C GLU A 77 -3.51 10.09 -16.13
N ARG A 78 -3.44 8.76 -16.09
CA ARG A 78 -3.28 7.97 -14.86
C ARG A 78 -1.86 8.16 -14.30
N VAL A 79 -0.85 8.09 -15.16
CA VAL A 79 0.55 8.32 -14.79
C VAL A 79 0.78 9.80 -14.41
N HIS A 80 0.19 10.74 -15.15
CA HIS A 80 0.28 12.17 -14.81
C HIS A 80 -0.31 12.48 -13.43
N LEU A 81 -1.39 11.81 -13.05
CA LEU A 81 -2.00 11.96 -11.74
C LEU A 81 -1.11 11.42 -10.61
N LEU A 82 -0.38 10.33 -10.85
CA LEU A 82 0.63 9.83 -9.90
C LEU A 82 1.69 10.90 -9.63
N PHE A 83 2.21 11.56 -10.66
CA PHE A 83 3.15 12.67 -10.48
C PHE A 83 2.57 13.83 -9.66
N LYS A 84 1.26 14.09 -9.74
CA LYS A 84 0.61 15.18 -9.02
C LYS A 84 0.42 14.89 -7.53
N HIS A 85 0.14 13.64 -7.16
CA HIS A 85 -0.22 13.26 -5.79
C HIS A 85 0.89 12.52 -5.03
N ALA A 86 1.98 12.15 -5.71
CA ALA A 86 3.09 11.51 -5.06
C ALA A 86 3.84 12.48 -4.14
N SER A 87 4.09 12.07 -2.89
CA SER A 87 5.02 12.76 -2.00
C SER A 87 6.47 12.39 -2.28
N LEU A 88 6.70 11.17 -2.76
CA LEU A 88 8.02 10.67 -3.16
C LEU A 88 7.93 9.86 -4.45
N ILE A 89 8.94 10.02 -5.31
CA ILE A 89 9.10 9.24 -6.53
C ILE A 89 10.51 8.64 -6.54
N VAL A 90 10.59 7.31 -6.53
CA VAL A 90 11.85 6.58 -6.59
C VAL A 90 11.92 5.85 -7.93
N SER A 91 12.93 6.18 -8.74
CA SER A 91 13.18 5.50 -10.01
C SER A 91 14.31 4.49 -9.85
N ASN A 92 14.02 3.24 -10.20
CA ASN A 92 14.98 2.15 -10.20
C ASN A 92 15.39 1.83 -11.64
N THR A 93 16.58 2.29 -12.03
CA THR A 93 17.10 2.14 -13.40
C THR A 93 17.50 0.71 -13.76
N SER A 94 17.84 -0.14 -12.77
CA SER A 94 18.22 -1.53 -13.03
C SER A 94 17.01 -2.41 -13.33
N THR A 95 15.86 -2.11 -12.71
CA THR A 95 14.59 -2.80 -12.97
C THR A 95 13.73 -2.10 -14.03
N GLY A 96 14.05 -0.85 -14.38
CA GLY A 96 13.24 -0.04 -15.28
C GLY A 96 11.85 0.21 -14.70
N THR A 97 11.78 0.55 -13.41
CA THR A 97 10.52 0.84 -12.72
C THR A 97 10.60 2.17 -11.98
N SER A 98 9.43 2.81 -11.81
CA SER A 98 9.26 3.97 -10.95
C SER A 98 8.21 3.65 -9.90
N VAL A 99 8.53 3.96 -8.65
CA VAL A 99 7.67 3.80 -7.48
C VAL A 99 7.21 5.17 -7.05
N PHE A 100 5.89 5.36 -7.02
CA PHE A 100 5.23 6.59 -6.59
C PHE A 100 4.59 6.32 -5.24
N TYR A 101 5.00 7.06 -4.22
CA TYR A 101 4.37 6.97 -2.92
C TYR A 101 3.36 8.09 -2.71
N VAL A 102 2.16 7.72 -2.24
CA VAL A 102 1.01 8.60 -2.08
C VAL A 102 0.49 8.48 -0.65
N MET A 103 0.48 9.62 0.06
CA MET A 103 -0.02 9.73 1.42
C MET A 103 -1.50 9.31 1.54
N LYS A 104 -1.90 8.86 2.73
CA LYS A 104 -3.23 8.30 3.02
C LYS A 104 -4.41 9.14 2.53
N GLU A 105 -4.28 10.48 2.53
CA GLU A 105 -5.34 11.42 2.13
C GLU A 105 -5.74 11.26 0.65
N HIS A 106 -4.83 10.77 -0.18
CA HIS A 106 -5.02 10.60 -1.61
C HIS A 106 -5.00 9.14 -2.07
N SER A 107 -4.51 8.22 -1.22
CA SER A 107 -4.29 6.81 -1.57
C SER A 107 -5.51 6.12 -2.17
N LEU A 108 -6.69 6.31 -1.58
CA LEU A 108 -7.89 5.64 -2.05
C LEU A 108 -8.34 6.16 -3.42
N GLY A 109 -8.26 7.48 -3.63
CA GLY A 109 -8.59 8.10 -4.92
C GLY A 109 -7.66 7.61 -6.03
N VAL A 110 -6.36 7.54 -5.74
CA VAL A 110 -5.36 6.98 -6.66
C VAL A 110 -5.67 5.53 -6.99
N TYR A 111 -5.93 4.68 -5.99
CA TYR A 111 -6.26 3.28 -6.20
C TYR A 111 -7.46 3.08 -7.15
N TYR A 112 -8.58 3.77 -6.89
CA TYR A 112 -9.78 3.62 -7.72
C TYR A 112 -9.59 4.14 -9.14
N LEU A 113 -8.76 5.17 -9.33
CA LEU A 113 -8.47 5.71 -10.65
C LEU A 113 -7.57 4.76 -11.47
N LEU A 114 -6.55 4.18 -10.84
CA LEU A 114 -5.63 3.24 -11.50
C LEU A 114 -6.29 1.90 -11.78
N CYS A 115 -6.89 1.29 -10.75
CA CYS A 115 -7.51 -0.02 -10.85
C CYS A 115 -8.95 0.04 -11.38
N ARG A 116 -9.54 1.22 -11.62
CA ARG A 116 -10.93 1.36 -12.12
C ARG A 116 -11.96 0.53 -11.33
N GLY A 117 -11.71 0.35 -10.03
CA GLY A 117 -12.56 -0.43 -9.14
C GLY A 117 -12.50 -1.96 -9.32
N ILE A 118 -11.59 -2.49 -10.15
CA ILE A 118 -11.33 -3.94 -10.22
C ILE A 118 -10.55 -4.40 -8.99
N SER A 119 -10.72 -5.67 -8.64
CA SER A 119 -9.91 -6.29 -7.58
C SER A 119 -8.47 -6.45 -8.04
N ALA A 120 -7.52 -6.04 -7.19
CA ALA A 120 -6.11 -6.28 -7.43
C ALA A 120 -5.76 -7.73 -7.05
N GLU A 121 -4.99 -8.39 -7.93
CA GLU A 121 -4.50 -9.75 -7.70
C GLU A 121 -3.48 -9.73 -6.57
N TRP A 122 -3.68 -10.55 -5.55
CA TRP A 122 -2.79 -10.67 -4.40
C TRP A 122 -1.35 -10.99 -4.82
N ARG A 123 -0.38 -10.22 -4.29
CA ARG A 123 1.06 -10.46 -4.50
C ARG A 123 1.80 -10.85 -3.22
N GLY A 124 1.21 -10.61 -2.05
CA GLY A 124 1.83 -10.89 -0.77
C GLY A 124 1.76 -9.70 0.17
N TYR A 125 2.25 -9.91 1.38
CA TYR A 125 2.59 -8.84 2.31
C TYR A 125 4.03 -9.01 2.77
N GLU A 126 4.65 -7.91 3.18
CA GLU A 126 5.98 -7.93 3.79
C GLU A 126 6.06 -6.92 4.94
N PRO A 127 6.87 -7.20 5.98
CA PRO A 127 7.18 -6.22 7.02
C PRO A 127 7.85 -5.00 6.41
N VAL A 128 7.59 -3.85 7.01
CA VAL A 128 8.18 -2.57 6.61
C VAL A 128 8.88 -1.97 7.82
N ASP A 129 10.08 -1.44 7.63
CA ASP A 129 10.79 -0.75 8.70
C ASP A 129 10.22 0.65 8.91
N TYR A 130 10.22 1.13 10.16
CA TYR A 130 9.74 2.48 10.48
C TYR A 130 10.51 3.59 9.74
N GLU A 131 11.79 3.37 9.46
CA GLU A 131 12.59 4.32 8.67
C GLU A 131 12.14 4.38 7.20
N GLU A 132 11.69 3.26 6.60
CA GLU A 132 11.05 3.28 5.26
C GLU A 132 9.79 4.17 5.32
N ILE A 133 8.97 4.05 6.37
CA ILE A 133 7.75 4.86 6.52
C ILE A 133 8.05 6.36 6.60
N LYS A 134 9.08 6.77 7.35
CA LYS A 134 9.49 8.19 7.45
C LYS A 134 9.97 8.74 6.12
N GLU A 135 10.84 7.99 5.42
CA GLU A 135 11.34 8.39 4.11
C GLU A 135 10.18 8.59 3.12
N LEU A 136 9.19 7.70 3.14
CA LEU A 136 7.98 7.80 2.33
C LEU A 136 7.11 9.02 2.72
N ALA A 137 7.02 9.36 4.00
CA ALA A 137 6.32 10.54 4.50
C ALA A 137 7.07 11.87 4.27
N GLY A 138 8.34 11.81 3.86
CA GLY A 138 9.20 13.00 3.69
C GLY A 138 9.67 13.60 5.02
N GLU A 139 9.74 12.77 6.07
CA GLU A 139 10.20 13.14 7.43
C GLU A 139 11.67 12.79 7.67
#